data_AF-L0DXW1-F1
#
_entry.id   AF-L0DXW1-F1
#
_cell.length_a   1.000
_cell.length_b   1.000
_cell.length_c   1.000
_cell.angle_alpha   90.00
_cell.angle_beta   90.00
_cell.angle_gamma   90.00
#
_symmetry.space_group_name_H-M   'P 1'
#
loop_
_entity.id
_entity.type
_entity.pdbx_description
1 polymer ?
#
loop_
_entity_poly.entity_id
_entity_poly.type
_entity_poly.pdbx_seq_one_letter_code
_entity_poly.pdbx_strand_id
1 'polypeptide(L)'
;MCLLETVPGIDRIGAAMLLVEIGTDMASFGSAERLASWVGICPATTRAPANAKSGRTRKGNAWVRRLLCEFAQAASRTRCALKDKFSALSIRKGHKRSIVALAHKLLRIVYAMLNHRGPYQDRTVDYEALVVQRNAPRWLKMLEKHGYLTAT
;
A
#
# COMPACT_ATOMS: atom_id res chain seq x y z
N MET A 1 0.21 -4.70 -16.29
CA MET A 1 -0.26 -4.26 -14.97
C MET A 1 0.35 -5.19 -13.93
N CYS A 2 1.23 -4.67 -13.08
CA CYS A 2 1.81 -5.43 -11.97
C CYS A 2 0.80 -5.48 -10.82
N LEU A 3 0.70 -6.61 -10.09
CA LEU A 3 -0.26 -6.81 -9.00
C LEU A 3 -0.24 -5.67 -7.97
N LEU A 4 0.95 -5.13 -7.69
CA LEU A 4 1.16 -4.07 -6.70
C LEU A 4 0.62 -2.71 -7.14
N GLU A 5 0.46 -2.47 -8.45
CA GLU A 5 -0.12 -1.21 -8.99
C GLU A 5 -1.61 -1.06 -8.61
N THR A 6 -2.26 -2.14 -8.18
CA THR A 6 -3.65 -2.11 -7.70
C THR A 6 -3.78 -1.45 -6.32
N VAL A 7 -2.68 -1.31 -5.57
CA VAL A 7 -2.68 -0.66 -4.26
C VAL A 7 -2.67 0.86 -4.46
N PRO A 8 -3.61 1.60 -3.86
CA PRO A 8 -3.63 3.06 -3.97
C PRO A 8 -2.35 3.66 -3.37
N GLY A 9 -1.63 4.44 -4.17
CA GLY A 9 -0.40 5.13 -3.76
C GLY A 9 0.89 4.42 -4.16
N ILE A 10 0.84 3.23 -4.78
CA ILE A 10 2.01 2.58 -5.39
C ILE A 10 2.05 2.94 -6.87
N ASP A 11 3.15 3.55 -7.30
CA ASP A 11 3.43 3.80 -8.73
C ASP A 11 4.14 2.61 -9.38
N ARG A 12 4.09 2.50 -10.72
CA ARG A 12 4.73 1.43 -11.50
C ARG A 12 6.21 1.27 -11.19
N ILE A 13 6.94 2.39 -11.16
CA ILE A 13 8.40 2.37 -10.90
C ILE A 13 8.65 1.93 -9.46
N GLY A 14 7.87 2.45 -8.52
CA GLY A 14 7.95 2.07 -7.12
C GLY A 14 7.63 0.60 -6.87
N ALA A 15 6.62 0.04 -7.54
CA ALA A 15 6.31 -1.38 -7.50
C ALA A 15 7.48 -2.23 -7.99
N ALA A 16 8.12 -1.84 -9.09
CA ALA A 16 9.27 -2.54 -9.64
C ALA A 16 10.46 -2.51 -8.67
N MET A 17 10.80 -1.35 -8.10
CA MET A 17 11.86 -1.21 -7.10
C MET A 17 11.59 -2.09 -5.87
N LEU A 18 10.35 -2.11 -5.39
CA LEU A 18 9.96 -2.93 -4.25
C LEU A 18 10.14 -4.43 -4.54
N LEU A 19 9.78 -4.87 -5.74
CA LEU A 19 9.95 -6.26 -6.17
C LEU A 19 11.41 -6.65 -6.35
N VAL A 20 12.26 -5.74 -6.83
CA VAL A 20 13.71 -5.99 -6.95
C VAL A 20 14.34 -6.17 -5.55
N GLU A 21 13.92 -5.36 -4.58
CA GLU A 21 14.48 -5.39 -3.22
C GLU A 21 13.97 -6.56 -2.36
N ILE A 22 12.68 -6.88 -2.44
CA ILE A 22 12.04 -7.91 -1.60
C ILE A 22 12.02 -9.28 -2.30
N GLY A 23 12.02 -9.28 -3.63
CA GLY A 23 11.75 -10.47 -4.43
C GLY A 23 10.27 -10.81 -4.51
N THR A 24 9.96 -11.84 -5.31
CA THR A 24 8.59 -12.35 -5.51
C THR A 24 8.26 -13.52 -4.57
N ASP A 25 9.27 -14.16 -3.99
CA ASP A 25 9.09 -15.33 -3.13
C ASP A 25 8.97 -14.93 -1.65
N MET A 26 7.73 -14.91 -1.16
CA MET A 26 7.41 -14.61 0.24
C MET A 26 7.67 -15.81 1.18
N ALA A 27 7.89 -17.02 0.65
CA ALA A 27 8.18 -18.19 1.46
C ALA A 27 9.53 -18.05 2.19
N SER A 28 10.50 -17.38 1.55
CA SER A 28 11.81 -17.03 2.12
C SER A 28 11.72 -16.29 3.46
N PHE A 29 10.70 -15.42 3.62
CA PHE A 29 10.47 -14.68 4.86
C PHE A 29 9.61 -15.46 5.86
N GLY A 30 8.72 -16.34 5.40
CA GLY A 30 7.82 -17.16 6.20
C GLY A 30 6.67 -16.42 6.92
N SER A 31 6.84 -15.13 7.26
CA SER A 31 5.76 -14.31 7.80
C SER A 31 5.92 -12.81 7.49
N ALA A 32 4.80 -12.09 7.45
CA ALA A 32 4.78 -10.64 7.26
C ALA A 32 5.54 -9.87 8.36
N GLU A 33 5.59 -10.42 9.58
CA GLU A 33 6.31 -9.81 10.71
C GLU A 33 7.83 -9.91 10.53
N ARG A 34 8.31 -11.03 9.98
CA ARG A 34 9.73 -11.20 9.64
C ARG A 34 10.15 -10.23 8.54
N LEU A 35 9.31 -10.05 7.53
CA LEU A 35 9.53 -9.00 6.51
C LEU A 35 9.53 -7.60 7.13
N ALA A 36 8.57 -7.28 8.00
CA ALA A 36 8.51 -5.98 8.68
C ALA A 36 9.71 -5.71 9.60
N SER A 37 10.25 -6.76 10.22
CA SER A 37 11.49 -6.70 11.01
C SER A 37 12.71 -6.48 10.11
N TRP A 38 12.78 -7.15 8.96
CA TRP A 38 13.88 -7.02 7.98
C TRP A 38 13.94 -5.63 7.33
N VAL A 39 12.81 -5.09 6.90
CA VAL A 39 12.70 -3.68 6.45
C VAL A 39 13.01 -2.70 7.59
N GLY A 40 12.82 -3.16 8.83
CA GLY A 40 12.93 -2.35 10.02
C GLY A 40 11.88 -1.27 9.98
N ILE A 41 10.61 -1.61 9.79
CA ILE A 41 9.48 -0.67 9.91
C ILE A 41 8.69 -0.88 11.21
N CYS A 42 8.81 -2.07 11.79
CA CYS A 42 8.26 -2.38 13.09
C CYS A 42 9.05 -1.64 14.19
N PRO A 43 8.38 -1.06 15.21
CA PRO A 43 9.08 -0.57 16.40
C PRO A 43 9.86 -1.71 17.04
N ALA A 44 11.03 -1.42 17.59
CA ALA A 44 11.78 -2.43 18.34
C ALA A 44 10.96 -2.90 19.55
N THR A 45 10.48 -4.15 19.51
CA THR A 45 9.94 -4.81 20.70
C THR A 45 11.11 -5.15 21.61
N THR A 46 11.27 -4.39 22.69
CA THR A 46 12.28 -4.68 23.71
C THR A 46 11.69 -5.66 24.72
N ARG A 47 11.97 -6.96 24.55
CA ARG A 47 11.76 -7.97 25.60
C ARG A 47 12.93 -7.92 26.57
N ALA A 48 13.13 -6.78 27.24
CA ALA A 48 14.06 -6.61 28.35
C ALA A 48 13.31 -5.92 29.50
N PRO A 49 13.57 -6.31 30.76
CA PRO A 49 12.79 -5.87 31.91
C PRO A 49 12.90 -4.35 32.10
N ALA A 50 11.83 -3.77 32.66
CA ALA A 50 11.66 -2.38 33.09
C ALA A 50 12.87 -1.46 32.78
N ASN A 51 12.74 -0.60 31.76
CA ASN A 51 13.54 0.62 31.48
C ASN A 51 14.09 0.79 30.04
N ALA A 52 13.61 0.06 29.04
CA ALA A 52 14.00 0.34 27.65
C ALA A 52 13.06 1.35 26.95
N LYS A 53 13.27 2.65 27.21
CA LYS A 53 12.64 3.76 26.45
C LYS A 53 13.32 3.93 25.09
N SER A 54 13.00 3.09 24.11
CA SER A 54 13.36 3.40 22.72
C SER A 54 12.43 2.71 21.73
N GLY A 55 11.32 3.37 21.40
CA GLY A 55 10.47 3.00 20.25
C GLY A 55 11.12 3.33 18.90
N ARG A 56 12.46 3.33 18.81
CA ARG A 56 13.18 3.62 17.56
C ARG A 56 13.08 2.43 16.63
N THR A 57 12.77 2.75 15.39
CA THR A 57 12.78 1.85 14.24
C THR A 57 14.16 1.19 14.07
N ARG A 58 14.20 -0.13 13.83
CA ARG A 58 15.44 -0.92 13.68
C ARG A 58 16.29 -0.46 12.48
N LYS A 59 17.60 -0.78 12.50
CA LYS A 59 18.49 -0.70 11.32
C LYS A 59 18.12 -1.79 10.30
N GLY A 60 17.03 -1.59 9.57
CA GLY A 60 16.63 -2.42 8.42
C GLY A 60 16.84 -1.68 7.09
N ASN A 61 16.47 -2.31 5.97
CA ASN A 61 16.64 -1.74 4.63
C ASN A 61 15.99 -0.35 4.52
N ALA A 62 16.84 0.68 4.48
CA ALA A 62 16.41 2.07 4.52
C ALA A 62 15.72 2.52 3.22
N TRP A 63 16.05 1.89 2.09
CA TRP A 63 15.46 2.18 0.79
C TRP A 63 14.00 1.71 0.75
N VAL A 64 13.77 0.43 1.04
CA VAL A 64 12.41 -0.14 1.11
C VAL A 64 11.54 0.63 2.11
N ARG A 65 12.10 1.01 3.26
CA ARG A 65 11.37 1.81 4.26
C ARG A 65 10.98 3.19 3.75
N ARG A 66 11.88 3.89 3.04
CA ARG A 66 11.57 5.21 2.45
C ARG A 66 10.47 5.07 1.41
N LEU A 67 10.59 4.08 0.54
CA LEU A 67 9.64 3.79 -0.51
C LEU A 67 8.23 3.49 0.04
N LEU A 68 8.14 2.66 1.09
CA LEU A 68 6.87 2.39 1.78
C LEU A 68 6.27 3.63 2.45
N CYS A 69 7.09 4.51 2.99
CA CYS A 69 6.62 5.77 3.57
C CYS A 69 6.08 6.73 2.49
N GLU A 70 6.70 6.77 1.31
CA GLU A 70 6.20 7.54 0.16
C GLU A 70 4.86 6.99 -0.33
N PHE A 71 4.75 5.66 -0.47
CA PHE A 71 3.48 5.02 -0.81
C PHE A 71 2.41 5.29 0.24
N ALA A 72 2.76 5.27 1.52
CA ALA A 72 1.85 5.62 2.60
C ALA A 72 1.39 7.08 2.53
N GLN A 73 2.28 8.02 2.21
CA GLN A 73 1.90 9.41 1.99
C GLN A 73 0.93 9.55 0.81
N ALA A 74 1.23 8.90 -0.32
CA ALA A 74 0.35 8.91 -1.48
C ALA A 74 -1.02 8.29 -1.15
N ALA A 75 -1.03 7.13 -0.49
CA ALA A 75 -2.25 6.46 -0.04
C ALA A 75 -3.08 7.32 0.91
N SER A 76 -2.45 8.08 1.82
CA SER A 76 -3.15 8.97 2.76
C SER A 76 -3.94 10.09 2.08
N ARG A 77 -3.57 10.46 0.85
CA ARG A 77 -4.23 11.49 0.04
C ARG A 77 -5.30 10.93 -0.89
N THR A 78 -5.26 9.64 -1.19
CA THR A 78 -6.18 8.96 -2.11
C THR A 78 -7.44 8.49 -1.39
N ARG A 79 -8.60 8.50 -2.06
CA ARG A 79 -9.84 7.95 -1.50
C ARG A 79 -9.73 6.42 -1.42
N CYS A 80 -9.53 5.89 -0.20
CA CYS A 80 -9.28 4.49 0.08
C CYS A 80 -9.49 4.20 1.58
N ALA A 81 -9.65 2.93 1.98
CA ALA A 81 -9.71 2.56 3.40
C ALA A 81 -8.42 2.91 4.16
N LEU A 82 -7.29 3.05 3.46
CA LEU A 82 -6.02 3.45 4.05
C LEU A 82 -6.05 4.92 4.52
N LYS A 83 -6.76 5.79 3.80
CA LYS A 83 -6.95 7.20 4.20
C LYS A 83 -7.78 7.31 5.47
N ASP A 84 -8.87 6.57 5.57
CA ASP A 84 -9.71 6.59 6.79
C ASP A 84 -8.91 6.12 8.01
N LYS A 85 -8.12 5.05 7.82
CA LYS A 85 -7.23 4.57 8.86
C LYS A 85 -6.14 5.58 9.23
N PHE A 86 -5.58 6.27 8.23
CA PHE A 86 -4.60 7.32 8.45
C PHE A 86 -5.20 8.48 9.25
N SER A 87 -6.39 8.96 8.89
CA SER A 87 -7.09 10.03 9.61
C SER A 87 -7.31 9.66 11.08
N ALA A 88 -7.81 8.45 11.35
CA ALA A 88 -8.01 7.96 12.72
C ALA A 88 -6.70 7.88 13.53
N LEU A 89 -5.60 7.48 12.88
CA LEU A 89 -4.28 7.42 13.53
C LEU A 89 -3.65 8.81 13.73
N SER A 90 -3.82 9.72 12.77
CA SER A 90 -3.27 11.08 12.78
C SER A 90 -3.72 11.85 14.01
N ILE A 91 -5.00 11.72 14.38
CA ILE A 91 -5.57 12.33 15.58
C ILE A 91 -4.85 11.87 16.86
N ARG A 92 -4.47 10.59 16.94
CA ARG A 92 -3.91 10.00 18.17
C ARG A 92 -2.38 10.07 18.29
N LYS A 93 -1.66 9.99 17.16
CA LYS A 93 -0.19 9.79 17.14
C LYS A 93 0.57 10.90 16.44
N GLY A 94 -0.12 11.78 15.72
CA GLY A 94 0.48 12.80 14.86
C GLY A 94 0.96 12.25 13.51
N HIS A 95 1.06 13.16 12.52
CA HIS A 95 1.30 12.86 11.11
C HIS A 95 2.42 11.84 10.84
N LYS A 96 3.64 12.14 11.29
CA LYS A 96 4.84 11.33 10.98
C LYS A 96 4.71 9.89 11.49
N ARG A 97 4.17 9.70 12.70
CA ARG A 97 3.99 8.37 13.30
C ARG A 97 2.86 7.60 12.62
N SER A 98 1.83 8.30 12.18
CA SER A 98 0.71 7.70 11.44
C SER A 98 1.14 7.20 10.05
N ILE A 99 2.02 7.93 9.37
CA ILE A 99 2.60 7.48 8.09
C ILE A 99 3.41 6.20 8.25
N VAL A 100 4.27 6.12 9.28
CA VAL A 100 5.04 4.89 9.55
C VAL A 100 4.12 3.72 9.88
N ALA A 101 3.06 3.96 10.66
CA ALA A 101 2.07 2.93 10.97
C ALA A 101 1.28 2.48 9.72
N LEU A 102 0.98 3.41 8.81
CA LEU A 102 0.31 3.10 7.55
C LEU A 102 1.23 2.33 6.60
N ALA A 103 2.50 2.72 6.52
CA ALA A 103 3.53 2.02 5.76
C ALA A 103 3.74 0.59 6.28
N HIS A 104 3.69 0.36 7.61
CA HIS A 104 3.69 -0.98 8.17
C HIS A 104 2.46 -1.81 7.74
N LYS A 105 1.26 -1.19 7.70
CA LYS A 105 0.06 -1.86 7.20
C LYS A 105 0.17 -2.17 5.70
N LEU A 106 0.69 -1.24 4.90
CA LEU A 106 0.93 -1.43 3.47
C LEU A 106 1.88 -2.60 3.23
N LEU A 107 2.97 -2.71 3.98
CA LEU A 107 3.89 -3.85 3.87
C LEU A 107 3.19 -5.19 4.12
N ARG A 108 2.30 -5.26 5.12
CA ARG A 108 1.52 -6.48 5.38
C ARG A 108 0.54 -6.80 4.25
N ILE A 109 -0.07 -5.77 3.64
CA ILE A 109 -0.94 -5.92 2.48
C ILE A 109 -0.13 -6.46 1.29
N VAL A 110 1.02 -5.85 0.99
CA VAL A 110 1.93 -6.29 -0.07
C VAL A 110 2.35 -7.75 0.13
N TYR A 111 2.74 -8.12 1.35
CA TYR A 111 3.09 -9.51 1.68
C TYR A 111 1.93 -10.47 1.39
N ALA A 112 0.72 -10.15 1.86
CA ALA A 112 -0.46 -10.98 1.62
C ALA A 112 -0.80 -11.07 0.12
N MET A 113 -0.72 -9.96 -0.62
CA MET A 113 -0.95 -9.94 -2.06
C MET A 113 0.05 -10.81 -2.82
N LEU A 114 1.33 -10.74 -2.47
CA LEU A 114 2.37 -11.56 -3.11
C LEU A 114 2.22 -13.03 -2.75
N ASN A 115 1.85 -13.35 -1.51
CA ASN A 115 1.63 -14.73 -1.06
C ASN A 115 0.39 -15.37 -1.71
N HIS A 116 -0.72 -14.63 -1.80
CA HIS A 116 -1.98 -15.13 -2.38
C HIS A 116 -2.10 -14.92 -3.89
N ARG A 117 -1.16 -14.16 -4.49
CA ARG A 117 -1.21 -13.69 -5.90
C ARG A 117 -2.56 -13.05 -6.27
N GLY A 118 -3.15 -12.31 -5.32
CA GLY A 118 -4.45 -11.65 -5.48
C GLY A 118 -4.34 -10.12 -5.52
N PRO A 119 -5.17 -9.42 -6.32
CA PRO A 119 -5.15 -7.96 -6.41
C PRO A 119 -5.61 -7.33 -5.09
N TYR A 120 -5.22 -6.08 -4.87
CA TYR A 120 -5.71 -5.32 -3.72
C TYR A 120 -7.21 -5.07 -3.88
N GLN A 121 -7.98 -5.54 -2.91
CA GLN A 121 -9.40 -5.23 -2.80
C GLN A 121 -9.59 -4.28 -1.63
N ASP A 122 -10.08 -3.07 -1.92
CA ASP A 122 -10.45 -2.14 -0.87
C ASP A 122 -11.86 -2.48 -0.37
N ARG A 123 -12.02 -2.43 0.96
CA ARG A 123 -13.30 -2.74 1.60
C ARG A 123 -14.27 -1.57 1.55
N THR A 124 -13.76 -0.33 1.45
CA THR A 124 -14.60 0.87 1.52
C THR A 124 -14.88 1.47 0.16
N VAL A 125 -14.06 1.17 -0.85
CA VAL A 125 -14.16 1.79 -2.18
C VAL A 125 -14.09 0.74 -3.27
N ASP A 126 -15.13 0.69 -4.10
CA ASP A 126 -15.07 -0.04 -5.37
C ASP A 126 -14.37 0.82 -6.43
N TYR A 127 -13.10 0.49 -6.69
CA TYR A 127 -12.29 1.19 -7.68
C TYR A 127 -12.75 0.93 -9.12
N GLU A 128 -13.31 -0.25 -9.39
CA GLU A 128 -13.78 -0.58 -10.74
C GLU A 128 -14.98 0.30 -11.08
N ALA A 129 -15.95 0.38 -10.18
CA ALA A 129 -17.10 1.26 -10.33
C ALA A 129 -16.70 2.74 -10.53
N LEU A 130 -15.73 3.24 -9.76
CA LEU A 130 -15.24 4.62 -9.91
C LEU A 130 -14.53 4.87 -11.25
N VAL A 131 -13.69 3.93 -11.70
CA VAL A 131 -12.99 4.04 -12.99
C VAL A 131 -13.98 4.00 -14.14
N VAL A 132 -14.96 3.09 -14.09
CA VAL A 132 -16.05 3.01 -15.06
C VAL A 132 -16.83 4.31 -15.06
N GLN A 133 -17.29 4.81 -13.90
CA GLN A 133 -18.04 6.07 -13.83
C GLN A 133 -17.28 7.25 -14.46
N ARG A 134 -15.97 7.35 -14.19
CA ARG A 134 -15.14 8.44 -14.73
C ARG A 134 -14.94 8.34 -16.25
N ASN A 135 -14.70 7.14 -16.75
CA ASN A 135 -14.31 6.93 -18.15
C ASN A 135 -15.51 6.62 -19.07
N ALA A 136 -16.64 6.17 -18.53
CA ALA A 136 -17.82 5.75 -19.29
C ALA A 136 -18.31 6.81 -20.28
N PRO A 137 -18.43 8.10 -19.93
CA PRO A 137 -18.85 9.12 -20.90
C PRO A 137 -17.91 9.23 -22.11
N ARG A 138 -16.60 9.02 -21.90
CA ARG A 138 -15.61 9.04 -22.97
C ARG A 138 -15.71 7.79 -23.84
N TRP A 139 -15.90 6.63 -23.22
CA TRP A 139 -16.07 5.36 -23.94
C TRP A 139 -17.36 5.36 -24.77
N LEU A 140 -18.48 5.85 -24.21
CA LEU A 140 -19.75 6.01 -24.94
C LEU A 140 -19.57 6.87 -26.19
N LYS A 141 -18.94 8.05 -26.07
CA LYS A 141 -18.62 8.90 -27.25
C LYS A 141 -17.76 8.20 -28.29
N MET A 142 -16.80 7.39 -27.86
CA MET A 142 -15.94 6.63 -28.78
C MET A 142 -16.74 5.51 -29.49
N LEU A 143 -17.61 4.82 -28.77
CA LEU A 143 -18.45 3.76 -29.31
C LEU A 143 -19.48 4.32 -30.30
N GLU A 144 -20.09 5.46 -30.00
CA GLU A 144 -20.95 6.21 -30.93
C GLU A 144 -20.18 6.62 -32.19
N LYS A 145 -18.98 7.22 -32.04
CA LYS A 145 -18.15 7.68 -33.17
C LYS A 145 -17.79 6.56 -34.14
N HIS A 146 -17.57 5.34 -33.63
CA HIS A 146 -17.22 4.19 -34.43
C HIS A 146 -18.42 3.34 -34.86
N GLY A 147 -19.65 3.78 -34.57
CA GLY A 147 -20.88 3.09 -35.00
C GLY A 147 -21.17 1.79 -34.26
N TYR A 148 -20.52 1.55 -33.11
CA TYR A 148 -20.77 0.37 -32.27
C TYR A 148 -22.02 0.55 -31.39
N LEU A 149 -22.46 1.79 -31.17
CA LEU A 149 -23.71 2.11 -30.51
C LEU A 149 -24.57 2.94 -31.45
N THR A 150 -25.77 2.48 -31.75
CA THR A 150 -26.80 3.27 -32.42
C THR A 150 -27.37 4.23 -31.38
N ALA A 151 -27.11 5.52 -31.53
CA ALA A 151 -27.79 6.53 -30.71
C ALA A 151 -29.30 6.38 -30.95
N THR A 152 -30.02 5.97 -29.90
CA THR A 152 -31.50 5.91 -29.89
C THR A 152 -32.03 7.31 -29.61
#